data_AF-A0A2L0QYX1-F1
#
_entry.id   AF-A0A2L0QYX1-F1
#
_cell.length_a   1.000
_cell.length_b   1.000
_cell.length_c   1.000
_cell.angle_alpha   90.00
_cell.angle_beta   90.00
_cell.angle_gamma   90.00
#
_symmetry.space_group_name_H-M   'P 1'
#
loop_
_entity.id
_entity.type
_entity.pdbx_description
1 polymer ?
#
loop_
_entity_poly.entity_id
_entity_poly.type
_entity_poly.pdbx_seq_one_letter_code
_entity_poly.pdbx_strand_id
1 'polypeptide(L)'
;MTSKSLLRRLPVAAAVCAALLSSLPACAQTTAQAESSSEAPAKVEKNATTGIARITLSQRAIDRLELLTDTVKPAPEGGGIVLPYAALLYDAHGKTWVYANPEPRVFERQAVTVSKVEAGVVTASAGPAVGTPVVTVAAAELFGAEFNTGK
;
A
#
# COMPACT_ATOMS: atom_id res chain seq x y z
N MET A 1 -48.96 54.83 55.88
CA MET A 1 -49.31 54.23 54.57
C MET A 1 -48.45 52.98 54.41
N THR A 2 -48.96 51.83 54.90
CA THR A 2 -49.69 50.79 54.13
C THR A 2 -48.75 50.04 53.19
N SER A 3 -48.30 48.84 53.58
CA SER A 3 -48.95 47.53 53.30
C SER A 3 -48.17 46.87 52.16
N LYS A 4 -47.78 45.59 52.15
CA LYS A 4 -48.30 44.37 52.75
C LYS A 4 -47.14 43.40 53.00
N SER A 5 -47.18 42.73 54.14
CA SER A 5 -46.46 41.48 54.39
C SER A 5 -47.04 40.37 53.50
N LEU A 6 -46.18 39.54 52.91
CA LEU A 6 -46.53 38.16 52.61
C LEU A 6 -45.54 37.27 53.35
N LEU A 7 -46.08 36.62 54.37
CA LEU A 7 -45.46 35.61 55.19
C LEU A 7 -45.40 34.27 54.45
N ARG A 8 -44.48 33.43 54.95
CA ARG A 8 -44.54 31.94 55.01
C ARG A 8 -44.15 31.21 53.71
N ARG A 9 -43.23 30.23 53.71
CA ARG A 9 -42.83 29.26 54.75
C ARG A 9 -41.35 28.84 54.59
N LEU A 10 -40.65 28.68 55.71
CA LEU A 10 -39.51 27.76 55.93
C LEU A 10 -40.04 26.58 56.78
N PRO A 11 -39.32 25.47 57.03
CA PRO A 11 -38.03 24.96 56.52
C PRO A 11 -38.12 23.48 56.06
N VAL A 12 -37.05 22.84 55.56
CA VAL A 12 -36.58 21.49 55.98
C VAL A 12 -35.14 21.28 55.49
N ALA A 13 -34.28 20.94 56.46
CA ALA A 13 -33.02 20.18 56.45
C ALA A 13 -32.36 19.87 55.08
N ALA A 14 -31.11 20.28 54.83
CA ALA A 14 -29.87 19.82 55.45
C ALA A 14 -29.52 18.35 55.13
N ALA A 15 -28.26 18.20 54.71
CA ALA A 15 -27.38 17.05 54.90
C ALA A 15 -27.26 16.01 53.76
N VAL A 16 -26.03 15.98 53.22
CA VAL A 16 -25.20 14.78 53.09
C VAL A 16 -25.46 13.88 51.87
N CYS A 17 -24.56 13.94 50.88
CA CYS A 17 -23.52 12.91 50.72
C CYS A 17 -22.61 13.25 49.54
N ALA A 18 -21.35 13.55 49.87
CA ALA A 18 -20.24 13.42 48.94
C ALA A 18 -20.09 11.94 48.54
N ALA A 19 -20.01 11.66 47.23
CA ALA A 19 -19.22 10.57 46.62
C ALA A 19 -19.76 10.27 45.21
N LEU A 20 -19.26 10.99 44.20
CA LEU A 20 -19.25 10.48 42.82
C LEU A 20 -17.87 10.78 42.22
N LEU A 21 -16.84 10.32 42.91
CA LEU A 21 -15.53 10.01 42.33
C LEU A 21 -15.59 8.55 41.85
N SER A 22 -15.07 8.31 40.65
CA SER A 22 -14.65 7.01 40.14
C SER A 22 -15.69 6.19 39.36
N SER A 23 -15.92 6.56 38.11
CA SER A 23 -16.16 5.57 37.06
C SER A 23 -15.53 6.05 35.75
N LEU A 24 -14.20 6.11 35.73
CA LEU A 24 -13.46 6.06 34.47
C LEU A 24 -13.71 4.64 33.92
N PRO A 25 -14.33 4.48 32.73
CA PRO A 25 -14.41 3.16 32.12
C PRO A 25 -12.97 2.68 31.91
N ALA A 26 -12.64 1.64 32.69
CA ALA A 26 -11.41 0.90 32.59
C ALA A 26 -11.20 0.47 31.14
N CYS A 27 -9.95 0.56 30.68
CA CYS A 27 -9.47 0.11 29.39
C CYS A 27 -10.32 -1.04 28.84
N ALA A 28 -11.12 -0.75 27.82
CA ALA A 28 -11.54 -1.79 26.92
C ALA A 28 -10.25 -2.42 26.40
N GLN A 29 -9.97 -3.64 26.84
CA GLN A 29 -8.91 -4.46 26.28
C GLN A 29 -9.17 -4.47 24.79
N THR A 30 -8.34 -3.75 24.03
CA THR A 30 -8.14 -4.02 22.62
C THR A 30 -7.89 -5.51 22.57
N THR A 31 -8.86 -6.28 22.08
CA THR A 31 -8.66 -7.67 21.72
C THR A 31 -7.45 -7.63 20.80
N ALA A 32 -6.30 -8.03 21.34
CA ALA A 32 -5.13 -8.34 20.55
C ALA A 32 -5.62 -9.43 19.61
N GLN A 33 -6.00 -9.00 18.42
CA GLN A 33 -6.36 -9.88 17.32
C GLN A 33 -5.14 -10.77 17.19
N ALA A 34 -5.31 -12.04 17.56
CA ALA A 34 -4.25 -13.01 17.59
C ALA A 34 -3.49 -12.87 16.27
N GLU A 35 -2.23 -12.46 16.36
CA GLU A 35 -1.34 -12.36 15.23
C GLU A 35 -1.26 -13.77 14.65
N SER A 36 -2.03 -14.01 13.60
CA SER A 36 -1.83 -15.14 12.72
C SER A 36 -0.35 -15.10 12.35
N SER A 37 0.37 -16.19 12.64
CA SER A 37 1.78 -16.41 12.31
C SER A 37 2.17 -15.55 11.10
N SER A 38 2.92 -14.46 11.33
CA SER A 38 2.99 -13.38 10.35
C SER A 38 3.53 -13.91 9.03
N GLU A 39 2.70 -13.93 7.98
CA GLU A 39 3.13 -14.25 6.63
C GLU A 39 4.34 -13.37 6.27
N ALA A 40 5.40 -13.98 5.74
CA ALA A 40 6.58 -13.23 5.32
C ALA A 40 6.18 -12.16 4.29
N PRO A 41 6.75 -10.94 4.35
CA PRO A 41 6.33 -9.84 3.47
C PRO A 41 6.55 -10.14 1.98
N ALA A 42 7.60 -10.90 1.66
CA ALA A 42 7.91 -11.34 0.32
C ALA A 42 8.49 -12.76 0.35
N LYS A 43 8.07 -13.58 -0.62
CA LYS A 43 8.71 -14.85 -0.98
C LYS A 43 9.36 -14.67 -2.34
N VAL A 44 10.67 -14.91 -2.43
CA VAL A 44 11.44 -14.77 -3.67
C VAL A 44 11.89 -16.14 -4.13
N GLU A 45 11.48 -16.54 -5.33
CA GLU A 45 11.79 -17.83 -5.93
C GLU A 45 12.42 -17.62 -7.29
N LYS A 46 13.28 -18.54 -7.73
CA LYS A 46 13.82 -18.49 -9.08
C LYS A 46 12.77 -18.99 -10.07
N ASN A 47 12.44 -18.20 -11.10
CA ASN A 47 11.66 -18.70 -12.23
C ASN A 47 12.53 -19.70 -13.03
N ALA A 48 12.08 -20.95 -13.16
CA ALA A 48 12.85 -22.01 -13.80
C ALA A 48 13.04 -21.79 -15.31
N THR A 49 12.12 -21.10 -15.98
CA THR A 49 12.15 -20.84 -17.42
C THR A 49 13.04 -19.66 -17.77
N THR A 50 12.92 -18.55 -17.04
CA THR A 50 13.62 -17.29 -17.37
C THR A 50 14.87 -17.07 -16.54
N GLY A 51 15.00 -17.73 -15.39
CA GLY A 51 16.04 -17.47 -14.40
C GLY A 51 15.85 -16.17 -13.61
N ILE A 52 14.84 -15.36 -13.93
CA ILE A 52 14.48 -14.12 -13.23
C ILE A 52 13.75 -14.47 -11.94
N ALA A 53 13.86 -13.61 -10.91
CA ALA A 53 13.14 -13.79 -9.66
C ALA A 53 11.61 -13.66 -9.86
N ARG A 54 10.87 -14.56 -9.21
CA ARG A 54 9.44 -14.50 -9.00
C ARG A 54 9.18 -14.08 -7.56
N ILE A 55 8.59 -12.91 -7.38
CA ILE A 55 8.33 -12.32 -6.07
C ILE A 55 6.84 -12.44 -5.77
N THR A 56 6.49 -13.14 -4.70
CA THR A 56 5.13 -13.17 -4.17
C THR A 56 5.06 -12.31 -2.91
N LEU A 57 4.24 -11.26 -2.93
CA LEU A 57 4.03 -10.40 -1.76
C LEU A 57 2.84 -10.86 -0.92
N SER A 58 2.93 -10.64 0.40
CA SER A 58 1.73 -10.67 1.24
C SER A 58 0.85 -9.45 0.97
N GLN A 59 -0.45 -9.54 1.29
CA GLN A 59 -1.34 -8.39 1.13
C GLN A 59 -0.87 -7.18 1.96
N ARG A 60 -0.44 -7.43 3.20
CA ARG A 60 0.09 -6.38 4.07
C ARG A 60 1.32 -5.69 3.48
N ALA A 61 2.17 -6.41 2.76
CA ALA A 61 3.32 -5.81 2.09
C ALA A 61 2.89 -4.89 0.94
N ILE A 62 1.92 -5.31 0.12
CA ILE A 62 1.32 -4.47 -0.93
C ILE A 62 0.74 -3.18 -0.33
N ASP A 63 -0.02 -3.30 0.76
CA ASP A 63 -0.65 -2.16 1.42
C ASP A 63 0.40 -1.19 1.98
N ARG A 64 1.45 -1.69 2.63
CA ARG A 64 2.53 -0.82 3.17
C ARG A 64 3.39 -0.17 2.09
N LEU A 65 3.53 -0.83 0.94
CA LEU A 65 4.24 -0.28 -0.20
C LEU A 65 3.38 0.71 -0.98
N GLU A 66 2.08 0.78 -0.70
CA GLU A 66 1.09 1.48 -1.52
C GLU A 66 1.27 1.10 -3.00
N LEU A 67 1.52 -0.19 -3.26
CA LEU A 67 1.91 -0.66 -4.59
C LEU A 67 0.75 -0.44 -5.57
N LEU A 68 1.04 0.29 -6.63
CA LEU A 68 0.11 0.56 -7.72
C LEU A 68 0.62 -0.09 -9.00
N THR A 69 -0.32 -0.44 -9.87
CA THR A 69 -0.04 -0.89 -11.24
C THR A 69 -0.79 -0.02 -12.24
N ASP A 70 -0.29 0.02 -13.46
CA ASP A 70 -1.02 0.49 -14.63
C ASP A 70 -0.89 -0.56 -15.75
N THR A 71 -1.66 -0.44 -16.81
CA THR A 71 -1.77 -1.44 -17.87
C THR A 71 -0.93 -1.04 -19.08
N VAL A 72 -0.17 -2.01 -19.62
CA VAL A 72 0.53 -1.85 -20.90
C VAL A 72 -0.48 -1.72 -22.05
N LYS A 73 -0.30 -0.71 -22.90
CA LYS A 73 -1.21 -0.38 -24.01
C LYS A 73 -0.49 -0.55 -25.36
N PRO A 74 -1.20 -0.76 -26.47
CA PRO A 74 -0.57 -0.73 -27.79
C PRO A 74 -0.10 0.69 -28.12
N ALA A 75 1.01 0.81 -28.86
CA ALA A 75 1.47 2.10 -29.37
C ALA A 75 0.54 2.63 -30.48
N PRO A 76 0.24 3.95 -30.53
CA PRO A 76 -0.70 4.52 -31.51
C PRO A 76 -0.31 4.33 -32.98
N GLU A 77 0.98 4.38 -33.30
CA GLU A 77 1.50 4.29 -34.68
C GLU A 77 1.69 2.84 -35.18
N GLY A 78 1.30 1.85 -34.35
CA GLY A 78 1.48 0.43 -34.64
C GLY A 78 2.90 -0.08 -34.32
N GLY A 79 3.04 -1.39 -34.08
CA GLY A 79 4.35 -2.04 -33.96
C GLY A 79 5.09 -1.88 -32.62
N GLY A 80 4.40 -1.59 -31.52
CA GLY A 80 5.03 -1.49 -30.19
C GLY A 80 4.01 -1.36 -29.06
N ILE A 81 4.52 -1.02 -27.88
CA ILE A 81 3.73 -0.79 -26.66
C ILE A 81 4.00 0.59 -26.06
N VAL A 82 3.06 1.05 -25.24
CA VAL A 82 3.25 2.20 -24.36
C VAL A 82 2.94 1.84 -22.91
N LEU A 83 3.74 2.41 -21.99
CA LEU A 83 3.61 2.24 -20.55
C LEU A 83 4.05 3.52 -19.81
N PRO A 84 3.62 3.74 -18.56
CA PRO A 84 4.03 4.92 -17.79
C PRO A 84 5.53 4.86 -17.47
N TYR A 85 6.23 6.00 -17.58
CA TYR A 85 7.64 6.09 -17.18
C TYR A 85 7.88 5.70 -15.72
N ALA A 86 6.89 5.91 -14.85
CA ALA A 86 6.94 5.49 -13.45
C ALA A 86 7.14 3.96 -13.25
N ALA A 87 6.81 3.13 -14.26
CA ALA A 87 7.06 1.70 -14.19
C ALA A 87 8.48 1.28 -14.63
N LEU A 88 9.21 2.18 -15.30
CA LEU A 88 10.48 1.87 -15.93
C LEU A 88 11.63 1.94 -14.91
N LEU A 89 12.42 0.87 -14.84
CA LEU A 89 13.65 0.78 -14.07
C LEU A 89 14.86 0.67 -14.99
N TYR A 90 15.99 1.21 -14.53
CA TYR A 90 17.29 1.02 -15.15
C TYR A 90 18.16 0.22 -14.20
N ASP A 91 18.80 -0.85 -14.70
CA ASP A 91 19.84 -1.53 -13.93
C ASP A 91 21.19 -0.80 -14.02
N ALA A 92 22.20 -1.31 -13.29
CA ALA A 92 23.53 -0.72 -13.24
C ALA A 92 24.27 -0.67 -14.59
N HIS A 93 23.79 -1.42 -15.59
CA HIS A 93 24.32 -1.42 -16.96
C HIS A 93 23.46 -0.59 -17.92
N GLY A 94 22.45 0.11 -17.41
CA GLY A 94 21.53 0.91 -18.20
C GLY A 94 20.48 0.09 -18.95
N LYS A 95 20.32 -1.22 -18.69
CA LYS A 95 19.23 -1.99 -19.28
C LYS A 95 17.92 -1.62 -18.62
N THR A 96 16.86 -1.61 -19.43
CA THR A 96 15.53 -1.17 -19.03
C THR A 96 14.61 -2.33 -18.70
N TRP A 97 13.86 -2.16 -17.62
CA TRP A 97 13.01 -3.20 -17.03
C TRP A 97 11.70 -2.63 -16.48
N VAL A 98 10.69 -3.47 -16.34
CA VAL A 98 9.47 -3.20 -15.58
C VAL A 98 9.13 -4.42 -14.72
N TYR A 99 8.38 -4.26 -13.64
CA TYR A 99 7.78 -5.40 -12.94
C TYR A 99 6.39 -5.66 -13.50
N ALA A 100 6.21 -6.78 -14.17
CA ALA A 100 4.90 -7.27 -14.57
C ALA A 100 4.22 -7.98 -13.40
N ASN A 101 2.89 -7.87 -13.35
CA ASN A 101 2.05 -8.54 -12.37
C ASN A 101 1.12 -9.57 -13.08
N PRO A 102 1.65 -10.74 -13.48
CA PRO A 102 0.90 -11.73 -14.27
C PRO A 102 -0.17 -12.47 -13.47
N GLU A 103 -0.02 -12.54 -12.14
CA GLU A 103 -0.94 -13.23 -11.22
C GLU A 103 -1.11 -12.38 -9.95
N PRO A 104 -2.22 -12.49 -9.21
CA PRO A 104 -2.43 -11.72 -7.98
C PRO A 104 -1.23 -11.81 -7.03
N ARG A 105 -0.65 -10.65 -6.69
CA ARG A 105 0.50 -10.49 -5.77
C ARG A 105 1.82 -11.13 -6.23
N VAL A 106 1.90 -11.61 -7.46
CA VAL A 106 3.11 -12.18 -8.06
C VAL A 106 3.71 -11.18 -9.03
N PHE A 107 4.99 -10.89 -8.87
CA PHE A 107 5.70 -9.90 -9.66
C PHE A 107 6.98 -10.50 -10.26
N GLU A 108 7.18 -10.24 -11.55
CA GLU A 108 8.37 -10.69 -12.28
C GLU A 108 8.90 -9.55 -13.13
N ARG A 109 10.22 -9.35 -13.12
CA ARG A 109 10.84 -8.31 -13.92
C ARG A 109 10.92 -8.75 -15.39
N GLN A 110 10.50 -7.89 -16.30
CA GLN A 110 10.54 -8.12 -17.75
C GLN A 110 11.33 -7.00 -18.43
N ALA A 111 12.14 -7.36 -19.42
CA ALA A 111 12.94 -6.41 -20.17
C ALA A 111 12.03 -5.54 -21.06
N VAL A 112 12.40 -4.28 -21.23
CA VAL A 112 11.71 -3.34 -22.14
C VAL A 112 12.74 -2.77 -23.09
N THR A 113 12.45 -2.75 -24.39
CA THR A 113 13.30 -2.08 -25.40
C THR A 113 12.72 -0.71 -25.69
N VAL A 114 13.19 0.29 -24.93
CA VAL A 114 12.68 1.68 -25.03
C VAL A 114 13.07 2.31 -26.36
N SER A 115 12.10 2.91 -27.04
CA SER A 115 12.30 3.67 -28.28
C SER A 115 12.24 5.18 -28.03
N LYS A 116 11.31 5.64 -27.18
CA LYS A 116 11.14 7.05 -26.83
C LYS A 116 10.59 7.18 -25.41
N VAL A 117 11.01 8.23 -24.71
CA VAL A 117 10.35 8.70 -23.48
C VAL A 117 9.98 10.15 -23.67
N GLU A 118 8.70 10.48 -23.50
CA GLU A 118 8.18 11.84 -23.67
C GLU A 118 6.97 12.04 -22.76
N ALA A 119 6.90 13.19 -22.08
CA ALA A 119 5.78 13.58 -21.24
C ALA A 119 5.30 12.49 -20.24
N GLY A 120 6.24 11.74 -19.66
CA GLY A 120 5.94 10.68 -18.69
C GLY A 120 5.45 9.35 -19.31
N VAL A 121 5.47 9.22 -20.63
CA VAL A 121 5.12 7.99 -21.35
C VAL A 121 6.37 7.39 -21.98
N VAL A 122 6.49 6.06 -21.87
CA VAL A 122 7.49 5.25 -22.54
C VAL A 122 6.83 4.61 -23.75
N THR A 123 7.40 4.81 -24.94
CA THR A 123 7.12 4.00 -26.13
C THR A 123 8.25 2.98 -26.27
N ALA A 124 7.90 1.71 -26.44
CA ALA A 124 8.86 0.62 -26.55
C ALA A 124 8.53 -0.31 -27.73
N SER A 125 9.58 -0.79 -28.40
CA SER A 125 9.46 -1.76 -29.49
C SER A 125 9.27 -3.20 -28.99
N ALA A 126 9.62 -3.48 -27.74
CA ALA A 126 9.39 -4.74 -27.07
C ALA A 126 9.22 -4.55 -25.56
N GLY A 127 8.47 -5.45 -24.93
CA GLY A 127 8.22 -5.47 -23.48
C GLY A 127 7.11 -6.45 -23.12
N PRO A 128 6.46 -6.30 -21.95
CA PRO A 128 5.30 -7.09 -21.59
C PRO A 128 4.19 -7.02 -22.64
N ALA A 129 3.33 -8.03 -22.67
CA ALA A 129 2.20 -8.05 -23.58
C ALA A 129 1.22 -6.90 -23.28
N VAL A 130 0.50 -6.45 -24.31
CA VAL A 130 -0.61 -5.52 -24.14
C VAL A 130 -1.62 -6.13 -23.15
N GLY A 131 -2.10 -5.31 -22.21
CA GLY A 131 -2.99 -5.75 -21.14
C GLY A 131 -2.27 -6.25 -19.88
N THR A 132 -0.95 -6.45 -19.90
CA THR A 132 -0.21 -6.82 -18.70
C THR A 132 -0.17 -5.64 -17.71
N PRO A 133 -0.55 -5.85 -16.43
CA PRO A 133 -0.34 -4.84 -15.39
C PRO A 133 1.15 -4.74 -15.07
N VAL A 134 1.67 -3.51 -14.98
CA VAL A 134 3.04 -3.19 -14.61
C VAL A 134 3.07 -2.27 -13.41
N VAL A 135 3.99 -2.51 -12.50
CA VAL A 135 4.13 -1.78 -11.23
C VAL A 135 4.60 -0.35 -11.50
N THR A 136 3.84 0.65 -11.02
CA THR A 136 4.16 2.09 -11.14
C THR A 136 4.57 2.73 -9.82
N VAL A 137 4.25 2.10 -8.69
CA VAL A 137 4.71 2.48 -7.35
C VAL A 137 5.31 1.24 -6.70
N ALA A 138 6.46 1.41 -6.04
CA ALA A 138 7.23 0.37 -5.37
C ALA A 138 8.08 -0.56 -6.27
N ALA A 139 8.33 -0.19 -7.52
CA ALA A 139 9.14 -1.01 -8.44
C ALA A 139 10.60 -1.16 -7.97
N ALA A 140 11.18 -0.13 -7.36
CA ALA A 140 12.56 -0.16 -6.84
C ALA A 140 12.70 -1.09 -5.61
N GLU A 141 11.66 -1.16 -4.79
CA GLU A 141 11.56 -2.01 -3.61
C GLU A 141 11.49 -3.49 -4.01
N LEU A 142 10.74 -3.80 -5.07
CA LEU A 142 10.76 -5.14 -5.69
C LEU A 142 12.15 -5.48 -6.23
N PHE A 143 12.82 -4.53 -6.87
CA PHE A 143 14.19 -4.69 -7.35
C PHE A 143 15.16 -4.99 -6.22
N GLY A 144 15.10 -4.25 -5.11
CA GLY A 144 15.89 -4.54 -3.92
C GLY A 144 15.60 -5.92 -3.32
N ALA A 145 14.35 -6.37 -3.35
CA ALA A 145 13.95 -7.67 -2.84
C ALA A 145 14.55 -8.84 -3.65
N GLU A 146 14.76 -8.70 -4.96
CA GLU A 146 15.38 -9.75 -5.80
C GLU A 146 16.78 -10.14 -5.33
N PHE A 147 17.59 -9.17 -4.92
CA PHE A 147 19.02 -9.36 -4.65
C PHE A 147 19.35 -9.59 -3.17
N ASN A 148 18.35 -9.52 -2.29
CA ASN A 148 18.47 -9.78 -0.86
C ASN A 148 19.70 -9.08 -0.23
N THR A 149 19.80 -7.76 -0.39
CA THR A 149 20.97 -6.96 0.03
C THR A 149 21.06 -6.73 1.54
N GLY A 150 20.21 -7.38 2.34
CA GLY A 150 20.04 -7.13 3.78
C GLY A 150 20.63 -8.19 4.70
N LYS A 151 21.66 -8.93 4.27
CA LYS A 151 22.40 -9.87 5.13
C LYS A 151 23.79 -9.36 5.45
#